data_AF-A0A556U9E3-F1
#
_entry.id   AF-A0A556U9E3-F1
#
_cell.length_a   1.000
_cell.length_b   1.000
_cell.length_c   1.000
_cell.angle_alpha   90.00
_cell.angle_beta   90.00
_cell.angle_gamma   90.00
#
_symmetry.space_group_name_H-M   'P 1'
#
loop_
_entity.id
_entity.type
_entity.pdbx_description
1 polymer ?
#
loop_
_entity_poly.entity_id
_entity_poly.type
_entity_poly.pdbx_seq_one_letter_code
_entity_poly.pdbx_strand_id
1 'polypeptide(L)' 'MISDNIVYFLPRNADMEQIASLAGPGGKVEVEQNFLNNKLKTITAYFGSLIKSDS' A
#
# COMPACT_ATOMS: atom_id res chain seq x y z
N MET A 1 9.74 -10.72 -16.30
CA MET A 1 8.40 -10.66 -15.68
C MET A 1 8.58 -9.96 -14.34
N ILE A 2 7.69 -9.03 -13.97
CA ILE A 2 7.73 -8.35 -12.67
C ILE A 2 6.89 -9.17 -11.69
N SER A 3 7.35 -9.28 -10.45
CA SER A 3 6.64 -9.99 -9.38
C SER A 3 5.37 -9.23 -8.96
N ASP A 4 4.30 -9.94 -8.63
CA ASP A 4 3.08 -9.35 -8.05
C ASP A 4 3.27 -8.96 -6.56
N ASN A 5 4.34 -9.46 -5.93
CA ASN A 5 4.70 -9.13 -4.54
C ASN A 5 5.54 -7.85 -4.52
N ILE A 6 4.86 -6.71 -4.45
CA ILE A 6 5.46 -5.37 -4.51
C ILE A 6 5.18 -4.63 -3.19
N VAL A 7 6.15 -3.81 -2.76
CA VAL A 7 6.00 -2.86 -1.65
C VAL A 7 6.37 -1.46 -2.13
N TYR A 8 5.48 -0.49 -1.93
CA TYR A 8 5.76 0.92 -2.18
C TYR A 8 5.81 1.72 -0.88
N PHE A 9 6.91 2.42 -0.64
CA PHE A 9 7.03 3.43 0.40
C PHE A 9 6.72 4.81 -0.20
N LEU A 10 5.61 5.42 0.22
CA LEU A 10 5.04 6.59 -0.42
C LEU A 10 4.88 7.76 0.57
N PRO A 11 4.89 9.01 0.08
CA PRO A 11 4.61 10.17 0.94
C PRO A 11 3.17 10.10 1.48
N ARG A 12 2.94 10.67 2.66
CA ARG A 12 1.62 10.64 3.34
C ARG A 12 0.44 11.25 2.54
N ASN A 13 0.73 12.01 1.49
CA ASN A 13 -0.26 12.67 0.64
C ASN A 13 -0.40 12.00 -0.73
N ALA A 14 0.12 10.79 -0.89
CA ALA A 14 -0.09 10.01 -2.11
C ALA A 14 -1.58 9.74 -2.33
N ASP A 15 -2.00 9.77 -3.59
CA ASP A 15 -3.38 9.60 -4.00
C ASP A 15 -3.82 8.14 -3.82
N MET A 16 -4.84 7.93 -3.00
CA MET A 16 -5.34 6.59 -2.66
C MET A 16 -6.02 5.89 -3.83
N GLU A 17 -6.65 6.64 -4.74
CA GLU A 17 -7.31 6.08 -5.91
C GLU A 17 -6.27 5.59 -6.92
N GLN A 18 -5.17 6.34 -7.08
CA GLN A 18 -4.04 5.90 -7.87
C GLN A 18 -3.37 4.66 -7.28
N ILE A 19 -3.13 4.61 -5.97
CA ILE A 19 -2.56 3.44 -5.29
C ILE A 19 -3.45 2.22 -5.47
N ALA A 20 -4.76 2.37 -5.29
CA ALA A 20 -5.71 1.27 -5.50
C ALA A 20 -5.71 0.78 -6.96
N SER A 21 -5.63 1.70 -7.93
CA SER A 21 -5.59 1.33 -9.35
C SER A 21 -4.38 0.47 -9.74
N LEU A 22 -3.26 0.59 -9.00
CA LEU A 22 -2.06 -0.24 -9.22
C LEU A 22 -2.26 -1.72 -8.91
N ALA A 23 -3.27 -2.07 -8.09
CA ALA A 23 -3.63 -3.46 -7.83
C ALA A 23 -4.38 -4.12 -9.01
N GLY A 24 -4.84 -3.31 -9.98
CA GLY A 24 -5.65 -3.78 -11.11
C GLY A 24 -7.11 -4.07 -10.74
N PRO A 25 -7.97 -4.37 -11.75
CA PRO A 25 -9.39 -4.61 -11.54
C PRO A 25 -9.66 -5.79 -10.59
N GLY A 26 -10.39 -5.54 -9.50
CA GLY A 26 -10.67 -6.55 -8.47
C GLY A 26 -9.48 -6.93 -7.59
N GLY A 27 -8.32 -6.30 -7.81
CA GLY A 27 -7.14 -6.43 -6.98
C GLY A 27 -7.33 -5.78 -5.61
N LYS A 28 -6.47 -6.17 -4.68
CA LYS A 28 -6.41 -5.61 -3.33
C LYS A 28 -5.05 -4.96 -3.10
N VAL A 29 -5.04 -3.97 -2.22
CA VAL A 29 -3.82 -3.34 -1.70
C VAL A 29 -4.04 -3.09 -0.21
N GLU A 30 -3.03 -3.40 0.60
CA GLU A 30 -2.99 -2.98 2.00
C GLU A 30 -2.21 -1.68 2.10
N VAL A 31 -2.75 -0.69 2.81
CA VAL A 31 -2.10 0.60 3.04
C VAL A 31 -1.83 0.77 4.53
N GLU A 32 -0.57 0.60 4.92
CA GLU A 32 -0.09 0.84 6.28
C GLU A 32 0.30 2.30 6.44
N GLN A 33 -0.15 2.93 7.54
CA GLN A 33 0.19 4.31 7.87
C GLN A 33 1.37 4.36 8.84
N ASN A 34 2.46 5.01 8.44
CA ASN A 34 3.66 5.15 9.28
C ASN A 34 3.59 6.44 10.11
N PHE A 35 3.46 6.31 11.42
CA PHE A 35 3.46 7.43 12.37
C PHE A 35 4.82 7.60 13.06
N LEU A 36 5.24 8.87 13.21
CA LEU A 36 6.35 9.25 14.08
C LEU A 36 5.90 10.40 14.97
N ASN A 37 6.04 10.25 16.28
CA ASN A 37 5.56 11.21 17.28
C ASN A 37 4.08 11.57 17.06
N ASN A 38 3.23 10.57 16.89
CA ASN A 38 1.80 10.69 16.62
C ASN A 38 1.44 11.48 15.35
N LYS A 39 2.40 11.74 14.46
CA LYS A 39 2.19 12.41 13.18
C LYS A 39 2.45 11.45 12.02
N LEU A 40 1.49 11.36 11.10
CA LEU A 40 1.65 10.61 9.86
C LEU A 40 2.82 11.17 9.04
N LYS A 41 3.75 10.31 8.63
CA LYS A 41 4.92 10.69 7.84
C LYS A 41 4.83 10.16 6.42
N THR A 42 4.52 8.88 6.30
CA THR A 42 4.49 8.13 5.04
C THR A 42 3.43 7.04 5.13
N ILE A 43 3.18 6.40 4.01
CA ILE A 43 2.40 5.16 3.94
C ILE A 43 3.23 4.07 3.27
N THR A 44 2.95 2.83 3.57
CA THR A 44 3.51 1.67 2.90
C THR A 44 2.37 0.89 2.25
N ALA A 45 2.41 0.74 0.93
CA ALA A 45 1.43 -0.04 0.18
C ALA A 45 1.98 -1.43 -0.16
N TYR A 46 1.27 -2.48 0.24
CA TYR A 46 1.63 -3.87 -0.01
C TYR A 46 0.68 -4.50 -1.03
N PHE A 47 1.25 -5.22 -1.99
CA PHE A 47 0.53 -5.90 -3.08
C PHE A 47 0.80 -7.40 -3.08
N GLY A 48 -0.06 -8.15 -3.77
CA GLY A 48 0.09 -9.60 -3.93
C GLY A 48 -0.05 -10.35 -2.61
N SER A 49 0.82 -11.34 -2.37
CA SER A 49 0.79 -12.16 -1.15
C SER A 49 1.37 -11.46 0.09
N LEU A 50 1.76 -10.19 -0.02
CA LEU A 50 2.28 -9.40 1.10
C LEU A 50 1.15 -8.73 1.91
N ILE A 51 -0.08 -8.76 1.40
CA ILE A 51 -1.27 -8.28 2.09
C ILE A 51 -1.61 -9.23 3.24
N LYS A 52 -1.86 -8.67 4.43
CA LYS A 52 -2.40 -9.42 5.57
C LYS A 52 -3.81 -9.91 5.28
N SER A 53 -4.02 -11.21 5.47
CA SER A 53 -5.37 -11.77 5.55
C SER A 53 -6.03 -11.27 6.83
N ASP A 54 -7.30 -10.84 6.72
CA ASP A 54 -8.15 -10.62 7.89
C ASP A 54 -8.18 -11.92 8.71
N SER A 55 -7.59 -11.89 9.91
CA SER A 55 -7.55 -13.03 10.84
C SER A 55 -8.85 -13.13 11.62
#